data_AF-A0A523R8S9-F1
#
_entry.id   AF-A0A523R8S9-F1
#
_cell.length_a   1.000
_cell.length_b   1.000
_cell.length_c   1.000
_cell.angle_alpha   90.00
_cell.angle_beta   90.00
_cell.angle_gamma   90.00
#
_symmetry.space_group_name_H-M   'P 1'
#
loop_
_entity.id
_entity.type
_entity.pdbx_description
1 polymer ?
#
loop_
_entity_poly.entity_id
_entity_poly.type
_entity_poly.pdbx_seq_one_letter_code
_entity_poly.pdbx_strand_id
1 'polypeptide(L)'
;MIENKTYPSTEILTDDEYFNQLDLLFELYNLKKQQNEIKKKLKKLKKKAKRSTEEEVSTQFKALKFISNEIKQKLKKVNSQIREPYNFFKIKSQIQSINNYILELNKSFKRKEIDINTRLITFNYYKSQLDGYEKSLRRIRIVAEEYFFYLRNQKIELMANDSIMKKKMSRKKVKREEYKAFKKENSLKKDVSREAMSFLKEIILNFKLI
;
A
#
# COMPACT_ATOMS: atom_id res chain seq x y z
N MET A 1 7.59 41.09 20.06
CA MET A 1 7.41 39.62 20.09
C MET A 1 6.82 39.16 18.77
N ILE A 2 7.64 38.56 17.92
CA ILE A 2 7.17 37.72 16.81
C ILE A 2 7.99 36.45 16.94
N GLU A 3 7.42 35.42 17.56
CA GLU A 3 7.99 34.09 17.52
C GLU A 3 7.93 33.61 16.08
N ASN A 4 9.09 33.60 15.41
CA ASN A 4 9.26 32.90 14.15
C ASN A 4 8.90 31.43 14.39
N LYS A 5 7.69 31.05 13.98
CA LYS A 5 7.35 29.64 13.78
C LYS A 5 8.26 29.13 12.67
N THR A 6 9.41 28.59 13.05
CA THR A 6 10.19 27.71 12.19
C THR A 6 9.30 26.54 11.83
N TYR A 7 8.70 26.61 10.63
CA TYR A 7 8.15 25.44 9.97
C TYR A 7 9.23 24.38 9.95
N PRO A 8 8.95 23.11 10.30
CA PRO A 8 9.93 22.06 10.13
C PRO A 8 10.35 22.10 8.67
N SER A 9 11.64 22.33 8.43
CA SER A 9 12.27 22.27 7.12
C SER A 9 11.69 21.07 6.40
N THR A 10 11.03 21.30 5.27
CA THR A 10 10.63 20.22 4.37
C THR A 10 11.91 19.47 4.00
N GLU A 11 12.20 18.40 4.72
CA GLU A 11 13.26 17.45 4.38
C GLU A 11 13.03 17.08 2.92
N ILE A 12 13.91 17.56 2.04
CA ILE A 12 13.90 17.21 0.63
C ILE A 12 14.46 15.79 0.60
N LEU A 13 13.55 14.81 0.64
CA LEU A 13 13.93 13.42 0.41
C LEU A 13 14.59 13.30 -0.97
N THR A 14 15.54 12.39 -1.09
CA THR A 14 16.05 12.00 -2.42
C THR A 14 15.01 11.15 -3.16
N ASP A 15 15.09 11.12 -4.50
CA ASP A 15 14.23 10.27 -5.34
C ASP A 15 14.26 8.79 -4.88
N ASP A 16 15.44 8.31 -4.43
CA ASP A 16 15.62 6.97 -3.90
C ASP A 16 14.81 6.75 -2.61
N GLU A 17 14.81 7.73 -1.70
CA GLU A 17 14.02 7.63 -0.47
C GLU A 17 12.52 7.61 -0.77
N TYR A 18 12.07 8.42 -1.72
CA TYR A 18 10.70 8.44 -2.20
C TYR A 18 10.25 7.10 -2.79
N PHE A 19 11.06 6.51 -3.67
CA PHE A 19 10.76 5.21 -4.28
C PHE A 19 10.79 4.08 -3.25
N ASN A 20 11.73 4.11 -2.30
CA ASN A 20 11.76 3.18 -1.19
C ASN A 20 10.47 3.23 -0.35
N GLN A 21 9.91 4.42 -0.10
CA GLN A 21 8.63 4.53 0.61
C GLN A 21 7.47 3.90 -0.20
N LEU A 22 7.45 4.05 -1.52
CA LEU A 22 6.43 3.43 -2.37
C LEU A 22 6.56 1.90 -2.43
N ASP A 23 7.79 1.38 -2.45
CA ASP A 23 8.03 -0.07 -2.39
C ASP A 23 7.56 -0.67 -1.07
N LEU A 24 7.83 0.00 0.06
CA LEU A 24 7.30 -0.41 1.37
C LEU A 24 5.77 -0.39 1.41
N LEU A 25 5.12 0.60 0.78
CA LEU A 25 3.65 0.66 0.67
C LEU A 25 3.11 -0.50 -0.18
N PHE A 26 3.77 -0.82 -1.28
CA PHE A 26 3.40 -1.95 -2.14
C PHE A 26 3.58 -3.30 -1.40
N GLU A 27 4.69 -3.47 -0.68
CA GLU A 27 4.90 -4.65 0.17
C GLU A 27 3.81 -4.77 1.24
N LEU A 28 3.50 -3.66 1.93
CA LEU A 28 2.46 -3.62 2.95
C LEU A 28 1.09 -4.01 2.36
N TYR A 29 0.78 -3.54 1.16
CA TYR A 29 -0.44 -3.91 0.44
C TYR A 29 -0.50 -5.42 0.17
N ASN A 30 0.58 -6.00 -0.36
CA ASN A 30 0.66 -7.42 -0.68
C ASN A 30 0.54 -8.30 0.57
N LEU A 31 1.22 -7.94 1.66
CA LEU A 31 1.10 -8.64 2.93
C LEU A 31 -0.33 -8.60 3.49
N LYS A 32 -1.03 -7.46 3.38
CA LYS A 32 -2.44 -7.36 3.77
C LYS A 32 -3.34 -8.24 2.91
N LYS A 33 -3.11 -8.30 1.60
CA LYS A 33 -3.84 -9.17 0.67
C LYS A 33 -3.66 -10.65 1.05
N GLN A 34 -2.42 -11.09 1.24
CA GLN A 34 -2.10 -12.45 1.68
C GLN A 34 -2.73 -12.78 3.05
N GLN A 35 -2.65 -11.87 4.02
CA GLN A 35 -3.29 -12.06 5.32
C GLN A 35 -4.80 -12.28 5.19
N ASN A 36 -5.47 -11.54 4.31
CA ASN A 36 -6.90 -11.67 4.08
C ASN A 36 -7.26 -13.02 3.43
N GLU A 37 -6.45 -13.50 2.49
CA GLU A 37 -6.62 -14.83 1.90
C GLU A 37 -6.47 -15.94 2.93
N ILE A 38 -5.44 -15.87 3.79
CA ILE A 38 -5.25 -16.82 4.89
C ILE A 38 -6.42 -16.78 5.87
N LYS A 39 -6.89 -15.58 6.25
CA LYS A 39 -8.08 -15.43 7.10
C LYS A 39 -9.31 -16.09 6.47
N LYS A 40 -9.53 -15.94 5.16
CA LYS A 40 -10.62 -16.60 4.42
C LYS A 40 -10.46 -18.13 4.45
N LYS A 41 -9.26 -18.66 4.19
CA LYS A 41 -8.96 -20.10 4.25
C LYS A 41 -9.19 -20.68 5.66
N LEU A 42 -8.67 -20.01 6.70
CA LEU A 42 -8.89 -20.39 8.10
C LEU A 42 -10.36 -20.39 8.49
N LYS A 43 -11.16 -19.41 8.04
CA LYS A 43 -12.61 -19.40 8.25
C LYS A 43 -13.31 -20.60 7.60
N LYS A 44 -12.93 -20.95 6.36
CA LYS A 44 -13.46 -22.13 5.67
C LYS A 44 -13.10 -23.43 6.40
N LEU A 45 -11.85 -23.58 6.83
CA LEU A 45 -11.40 -24.76 7.58
C LEU A 45 -12.09 -24.88 8.94
N LYS A 46 -12.28 -23.79 9.69
CA LYS A 46 -13.07 -23.81 10.94
C LYS A 46 -14.48 -24.34 10.73
N LYS A 47 -15.12 -23.99 9.60
CA LYS A 47 -16.47 -24.52 9.27
C LYS A 47 -16.43 -26.00 8.93
N LYS A 48 -15.38 -26.48 8.25
CA LYS A 48 -15.18 -27.91 7.94
C LYS A 48 -14.87 -28.74 9.19
N ALA A 49 -13.98 -28.26 10.05
CA ALA A 49 -13.61 -28.91 11.31
C ALA A 49 -14.80 -29.06 12.29
N LYS A 50 -15.81 -28.20 12.20
CA LYS A 50 -17.06 -28.37 12.97
C LYS A 50 -17.92 -29.54 12.48
N ARG A 51 -17.59 -30.13 11.32
CA ARG A 51 -18.36 -31.17 10.63
C ARG A 51 -17.57 -32.47 10.44
N SER A 52 -16.25 -32.49 10.69
CA SER A 52 -15.40 -33.68 10.62
C SER A 52 -14.31 -33.66 11.70
N THR A 53 -13.96 -34.84 12.22
CA THR A 53 -12.90 -35.08 13.23
C THR A 53 -11.55 -35.45 12.62
N GLU A 54 -11.33 -35.13 11.33
CA GLU A 54 -10.14 -35.55 10.59
C GLU A 54 -8.86 -34.82 11.03
N GLU A 55 -7.80 -35.58 11.33
CA GLU A 55 -6.48 -35.07 11.70
C GLU A 55 -5.87 -34.15 10.63
N GLU A 56 -6.14 -34.39 9.35
CA GLU A 56 -5.67 -33.55 8.25
C GLU A 56 -6.16 -32.10 8.35
N VAL A 57 -7.40 -31.89 8.80
CA VAL A 57 -7.97 -30.55 9.01
C VAL A 57 -7.23 -29.83 10.14
N SER A 58 -6.81 -30.56 11.18
CA SER A 58 -6.02 -30.02 12.29
C SER A 58 -4.63 -29.57 11.83
N THR A 59 -3.95 -30.38 11.03
CA THR A 59 -2.61 -30.07 10.49
C THR A 59 -2.62 -28.84 9.58
N GLN A 60 -3.58 -28.77 8.64
CA GLN A 60 -3.74 -27.60 7.76
C GLN A 60 -4.06 -26.33 8.54
N PHE A 61 -4.85 -26.44 9.62
CA PHE A 61 -5.19 -25.32 10.46
C PHE A 61 -3.98 -24.78 11.24
N LYS A 62 -3.12 -25.67 11.79
CA LYS A 62 -1.86 -25.28 12.45
C LYS A 62 -0.91 -24.57 11.47
N ALA A 63 -0.71 -25.13 10.28
CA ALA A 63 0.15 -24.53 9.26
C ALA A 63 -0.30 -23.12 8.86
N LEU A 64 -1.60 -22.93 8.57
CA LEU A 64 -2.13 -21.61 8.21
C LEU A 64 -2.09 -20.60 9.36
N LYS A 65 -2.20 -21.05 10.62
CA LYS A 65 -1.99 -20.20 11.79
C LYS A 65 -0.54 -19.72 11.89
N PHE A 66 0.43 -20.61 11.66
CA PHE A 66 1.84 -20.26 11.67
C PHE A 66 2.15 -19.19 10.61
N ILE A 67 1.76 -19.42 9.35
CA ILE A 67 1.94 -18.45 8.26
C ILE A 67 1.25 -17.11 8.59
N SER A 68 0.04 -17.15 9.17
CA SER A 68 -0.68 -15.94 9.60
C SER A 68 0.12 -15.12 10.63
N ASN A 69 0.84 -15.79 11.53
CA ASN A 69 1.68 -15.12 12.52
C ASN A 69 2.95 -14.53 11.89
N GLU A 70 3.61 -15.23 10.97
CA GLU A 70 4.75 -14.69 10.22
C GLU A 70 4.36 -13.42 9.44
N ILE A 71 3.22 -13.46 8.74
CA ILE A 71 2.71 -12.28 8.01
C ILE A 71 2.43 -11.13 8.97
N LYS A 72 1.88 -11.39 10.16
CA LYS A 72 1.66 -10.33 11.17
C LYS A 72 2.97 -9.68 11.62
N GLN A 73 4.03 -10.46 11.81
CA GLN A 73 5.35 -9.92 12.18
C GLN A 73 5.93 -9.06 11.04
N LYS A 74 5.88 -9.55 9.80
CA LYS A 74 6.30 -8.79 8.62
C LYS A 74 5.52 -7.48 8.47
N LEU A 75 4.20 -7.53 8.62
CA LEU A 75 3.33 -6.34 8.60
C LEU A 75 3.76 -5.30 9.62
N LYS A 76 4.08 -5.71 10.85
CA LYS A 76 4.57 -4.78 11.89
C LYS A 76 5.88 -4.13 11.48
N LYS A 77 6.83 -4.92 10.99
CA LYS A 77 8.16 -4.45 10.56
C LYS A 77 8.08 -3.45 9.40
N VAL A 78 7.37 -3.80 8.33
CA VAL A 78 7.21 -2.93 7.16
C VAL A 78 6.50 -1.64 7.57
N ASN A 79 5.44 -1.73 8.37
CA ASN A 79 4.69 -0.54 8.78
C ASN A 79 5.51 0.42 9.65
N SER A 80 6.47 -0.06 10.45
CA SER A 80 7.36 0.81 11.23
C SER A 80 8.42 1.54 10.39
N GLN A 81 8.66 1.10 9.16
CA GLN A 81 9.64 1.72 8.25
C GLN A 81 9.03 2.78 7.33
N ILE A 82 7.70 2.85 7.26
CA ILE A 82 7.00 3.83 6.43
C ILE A 82 6.87 5.14 7.21
N ARG A 83 7.40 6.23 6.65
CA ARG A 83 7.32 7.57 7.23
C ARG A 83 5.86 8.06 7.19
N GLU A 84 5.42 8.73 8.27
CA GLU A 84 4.04 9.23 8.44
C GLU A 84 3.47 9.94 7.20
N PRO A 85 4.16 10.91 6.57
CA PRO A 85 3.59 11.67 5.45
C PRO A 85 3.32 10.81 4.21
N TYR A 86 3.98 9.66 4.10
CA TYR A 86 3.84 8.71 2.99
C TYR A 86 2.96 7.53 3.34
N ASN A 87 2.53 7.39 4.61
CA ASN A 87 1.71 6.26 5.03
C ASN A 87 0.25 6.44 4.56
N PHE A 88 0.02 6.18 3.28
CA PHE A 88 -1.28 6.29 2.61
C PHE A 88 -2.38 5.52 3.35
N PHE A 89 -2.07 4.33 3.88
CA PHE A 89 -3.04 3.52 4.61
C PHE A 89 -3.45 4.14 5.94
N LYS A 90 -2.50 4.76 6.66
CA LYS A 90 -2.78 5.45 7.92
C LYS A 90 -3.62 6.70 7.66
N ILE A 91 -3.21 7.53 6.70
CA ILE A 91 -3.93 8.74 6.30
C ILE A 91 -5.39 8.40 5.94
N LYS A 92 -5.60 7.38 5.10
CA LYS A 92 -6.94 6.92 4.73
C LYS A 92 -7.79 6.54 5.94
N SER A 93 -7.21 5.84 6.92
CA SER A 93 -7.93 5.43 8.13
C SER A 93 -8.32 6.63 9.02
N GLN A 94 -7.45 7.64 9.11
CA GLN A 94 -7.67 8.85 9.90
C GLN A 94 -8.77 9.72 9.29
N ILE A 95 -8.76 9.92 7.97
CA ILE A 95 -9.83 10.61 7.24
C ILE A 95 -11.19 9.95 7.52
N GLN A 96 -11.26 8.62 7.43
CA GLN A 96 -12.51 7.89 7.68
C GLN A 96 -12.99 8.07 9.14
N SER A 97 -12.08 8.04 10.10
CA SER A 97 -12.41 8.28 11.52
C SER A 97 -12.95 9.70 11.74
N ILE A 98 -12.33 10.71 11.11
CA ILE A 98 -12.77 12.10 11.22
C ILE A 98 -14.15 12.29 10.58
N ASN A 99 -14.38 11.72 9.40
CA ASN A 99 -15.68 11.82 8.73
C ASN A 99 -16.80 11.19 9.58
N ASN A 100 -16.54 10.02 10.19
CA ASN A 100 -17.49 9.41 11.11
C ASN A 100 -17.77 10.31 12.32
N TYR A 101 -16.74 10.93 12.88
CA TYR A 101 -16.90 11.85 14.01
C TYR A 101 -17.72 13.09 13.64
N ILE A 102 -17.46 13.71 12.48
CA ILE A 102 -18.23 14.86 11.98
C ILE A 102 -19.72 14.48 11.79
N LEU A 103 -19.99 13.26 11.29
CA LEU A 103 -21.36 12.77 11.16
C LEU A 103 -22.06 12.66 12.52
N GLU A 104 -21.40 12.11 13.53
CA GLU A 104 -21.95 12.04 14.90
C GLU A 104 -22.12 13.43 15.53
N LEU A 105 -21.14 14.34 15.37
CA LEU A 105 -21.24 15.72 15.82
C LEU A 105 -22.49 16.42 15.25
N ASN A 106 -22.77 16.21 13.96
CA ASN A 106 -23.96 16.76 13.31
C ASN A 106 -25.27 16.13 13.84
N LYS A 107 -25.25 14.84 14.22
CA LYS A 107 -26.42 14.19 14.85
C LYS A 107 -26.66 14.76 16.25
N SER A 108 -25.64 14.86 17.09
CA SER A 108 -25.75 15.42 18.44
C SER A 108 -26.24 16.87 18.43
N PHE A 109 -25.77 17.68 17.48
CA PHE A 109 -26.28 19.04 17.31
C PHE A 109 -27.77 19.07 16.90
N LYS A 110 -28.19 18.21 15.97
CA LYS A 110 -29.61 18.09 15.59
C LYS A 110 -30.48 17.66 16.78
N ARG A 111 -29.93 16.84 17.68
CA ARG A 111 -30.57 16.42 18.94
C ARG A 111 -30.50 17.47 20.06
N LYS A 112 -29.86 18.62 19.80
CA LYS A 112 -29.61 19.70 20.78
C LYS A 112 -28.80 19.24 22.00
N GLU A 113 -28.00 18.19 21.84
CA GLU A 113 -27.07 17.69 22.88
C GLU A 113 -25.83 18.57 23.02
N ILE A 114 -25.52 19.36 21.99
CA ILE A 114 -24.41 20.32 21.95
C ILE A 114 -24.90 21.65 21.39
N ASP A 115 -24.31 22.75 21.84
CA ASP A 115 -24.62 24.09 21.36
C ASP A 115 -23.89 24.42 20.04
N ILE A 116 -24.30 25.52 19.41
CA ILE A 116 -23.78 25.98 18.13
C ILE A 116 -22.28 26.30 18.19
N ASN A 117 -21.79 26.88 19.29
CA ASN A 117 -20.38 27.28 19.41
C ASN A 117 -19.50 26.06 19.56
N THR A 118 -19.87 25.11 20.43
CA THR A 118 -19.16 23.84 20.58
C THR A 118 -19.09 23.07 19.27
N ARG A 119 -20.20 23.02 18.52
CA ARG A 119 -20.21 22.42 17.18
C ARG A 119 -19.25 23.12 16.22
N LEU A 120 -19.28 24.44 16.13
CA LEU A 120 -18.46 25.22 15.19
C LEU A 120 -16.96 25.07 15.48
N ILE A 121 -16.55 25.19 16.75
CA ILE A 121 -15.15 25.01 17.16
C ILE A 121 -14.67 23.61 16.78
N THR A 122 -15.45 22.59 17.14
CA THR A 122 -15.09 21.19 16.89
C THR A 122 -15.02 20.89 15.39
N PHE A 123 -16.01 21.36 14.62
CA PHE A 123 -16.02 21.18 13.17
C PHE A 123 -14.82 21.84 12.49
N ASN A 124 -14.48 23.07 12.86
CA ASN A 124 -13.35 23.79 12.30
C ASN A 124 -12.00 23.11 12.62
N TYR A 125 -11.85 22.58 13.84
CA TYR A 125 -10.68 21.78 14.21
C TYR A 125 -10.52 20.58 13.28
N TYR A 126 -11.56 19.74 13.12
CA TYR A 126 -11.47 18.56 12.26
C TYR A 126 -11.31 18.90 10.77
N LYS A 127 -11.91 20.00 10.31
CA LYS A 127 -11.70 20.50 8.95
C LYS A 127 -10.23 20.83 8.70
N SER A 128 -9.56 21.52 9.62
CA SER A 128 -8.12 21.82 9.51
C SER A 128 -7.24 20.56 9.45
N GLN A 129 -7.64 19.49 10.15
CA GLN A 129 -6.95 18.19 10.09
C GLN A 129 -7.12 17.53 8.71
N LEU A 130 -8.34 17.57 8.14
CA LEU A 130 -8.61 17.08 6.78
C LEU A 130 -7.75 17.82 5.73
N ASP A 131 -7.61 19.13 5.85
CA ASP A 131 -6.74 19.93 4.97
C ASP A 131 -5.27 19.48 5.07
N GLY A 132 -4.82 19.12 6.29
CA GLY A 132 -3.49 18.54 6.52
C GLY A 132 -3.30 17.20 5.78
N TYR A 133 -4.29 16.32 5.85
CA TYR A 133 -4.24 15.03 5.14
C TYR A 133 -4.29 15.21 3.61
N GLU A 134 -5.05 16.17 3.09
CA GLU A 134 -5.08 16.45 1.65
C GLU A 134 -3.69 16.84 1.12
N LYS A 135 -2.96 17.68 1.87
CA LYS A 135 -1.58 18.05 1.52
C LYS A 135 -0.65 16.82 1.45
N SER A 136 -0.73 15.92 2.44
CA SER A 136 0.04 14.68 2.44
C SER A 136 -0.33 13.77 1.25
N LEU A 137 -1.62 13.64 0.94
CA LEU A 137 -2.08 12.85 -0.20
C LEU A 137 -1.60 13.42 -1.55
N ARG A 138 -1.58 14.75 -1.71
CA ARG A 138 -0.99 15.39 -2.91
C ARG A 138 0.48 15.03 -3.06
N ARG A 139 1.26 15.09 -1.98
CA ARG A 139 2.68 14.71 -2.01
C ARG A 139 2.87 13.26 -2.41
N ILE A 140 2.12 12.34 -1.79
CA ILE A 140 2.15 10.91 -2.14
C ILE A 140 1.84 10.70 -3.62
N ARG A 141 0.84 11.42 -4.16
CA ARG A 141 0.46 11.31 -5.58
C ARG A 141 1.57 11.73 -6.52
N ILE A 142 2.20 12.88 -6.29
CA ILE A 142 3.31 13.37 -7.13
C ILE A 142 4.41 12.31 -7.21
N VAL A 143 4.83 11.80 -6.05
CA VAL A 143 5.87 10.77 -5.95
C VAL A 143 5.44 9.47 -6.63
N ALA A 144 4.16 9.08 -6.48
CA ALA A 144 3.60 7.90 -7.14
C ALA A 144 3.52 8.04 -8.68
N GLU A 145 3.31 9.25 -9.20
CA GLU A 145 3.33 9.51 -10.64
C GLU A 145 4.73 9.35 -11.21
N GLU A 146 5.74 9.94 -10.56
CA GLU A 146 7.15 9.79 -10.94
C GLU A 146 7.57 8.32 -10.96
N TYR A 147 7.26 7.59 -9.89
CA TYR A 147 7.58 6.16 -9.82
C TYR A 147 6.82 5.34 -10.86
N PHE A 148 5.58 5.71 -11.17
CA PHE A 148 4.82 5.06 -12.24
C PHE A 148 5.53 5.21 -13.60
N PHE A 149 6.04 6.41 -13.92
CA PHE A 149 6.80 6.63 -15.15
C PHE A 149 8.12 5.86 -15.15
N TYR A 150 8.82 5.82 -14.03
CA TYR A 150 10.03 5.01 -13.85
C TYR A 150 9.77 3.52 -14.15
N LEU A 151 8.76 2.91 -13.52
CA LEU A 151 8.39 1.51 -13.75
C LEU A 151 7.96 1.25 -15.21
N ARG A 152 7.30 2.21 -15.84
CA ARG A 152 6.94 2.13 -17.26
C ARG A 152 8.18 2.09 -18.15
N ASN A 153 9.17 2.94 -17.88
CA ASN A 153 10.42 2.98 -18.64
C ASN A 153 11.22 1.68 -18.48
N GLN A 154 11.35 1.18 -17.24
CA GLN A 154 11.96 -0.13 -16.99
C GLN A 154 11.27 -1.24 -17.79
N LYS A 155 9.93 -1.25 -17.86
CA LYS A 155 9.20 -2.25 -18.65
C LYS A 155 9.54 -2.18 -20.15
N ILE A 156 9.72 -0.99 -20.70
CA ILE A 156 10.12 -0.78 -22.10
C ILE A 156 11.54 -1.34 -22.31
N GLU A 157 12.49 -1.03 -21.42
CA GLU A 157 13.85 -1.58 -21.48
C GLU A 157 13.88 -3.10 -21.40
N LEU A 158 13.08 -3.70 -20.50
CA LEU A 158 12.94 -5.15 -20.39
C LEU A 158 12.36 -5.80 -21.65
N MET A 159 11.54 -5.08 -22.42
CA MET A 159 11.05 -5.52 -23.74
C MET A 159 12.13 -5.40 -24.81
N ALA A 160 12.89 -4.29 -24.82
CA ALA A 160 14.01 -4.10 -25.74
C ALA A 160 15.10 -5.18 -25.53
N ASN A 161 15.48 -5.43 -24.28
CA ASN A 161 16.44 -6.47 -23.90
C ASN A 161 15.96 -7.87 -24.31
N ASP A 162 14.66 -8.16 -24.21
CA ASP A 162 14.09 -9.42 -24.70
C ASP A 162 14.27 -9.59 -26.21
N SER A 163 14.07 -8.52 -26.97
CA SER A 163 14.29 -8.49 -28.42
C SER A 163 15.77 -8.74 -28.78
N ILE A 164 16.69 -8.05 -28.08
CA ILE A 164 18.12 -8.22 -28.26
C ILE A 164 18.55 -9.67 -27.97
N MET A 165 18.08 -10.26 -26.87
CA MET A 165 18.43 -11.63 -26.49
C MET A 165 17.88 -12.65 -27.49
N LYS A 166 16.65 -12.47 -28.00
CA LYS A 166 16.10 -13.29 -29.09
C LYS A 166 16.99 -13.25 -30.33
N LYS A 167 17.46 -12.07 -30.73
CA LYS A 167 18.35 -11.88 -31.88
C LYS A 167 19.73 -12.52 -31.66
N LYS A 168 20.27 -12.47 -30.43
CA LYS A 168 21.51 -13.17 -30.09
C LYS A 168 21.32 -14.69 -30.15
N MET A 169 20.20 -15.20 -29.65
CA MET A 169 19.86 -16.63 -29.68
C MET A 169 19.71 -17.15 -31.12
N SER A 170 18.99 -16.43 -32.00
CA SER A 170 18.83 -16.84 -33.41
C SER A 170 20.16 -16.89 -34.16
N ARG A 171 21.10 -16.01 -33.79
CA ARG A 171 22.48 -16.00 -34.31
C ARG A 171 23.42 -17.00 -33.62
N LYS A 172 22.90 -17.88 -32.75
CA LYS A 172 23.66 -18.85 -31.94
C LYS A 172 24.80 -18.20 -31.10
N LYS A 173 24.64 -16.93 -30.72
CA LYS A 173 25.63 -16.17 -29.93
C LYS A 173 25.45 -16.31 -28.41
N VAL A 174 24.45 -17.06 -27.96
CA VAL A 174 24.09 -17.27 -26.55
C VAL A 174 23.65 -18.72 -26.40
N LYS A 175 23.99 -19.37 -25.28
CA LYS A 175 23.57 -20.76 -25.02
C LYS A 175 22.10 -20.83 -24.67
N ARG A 176 21.47 -21.99 -24.96
CA ARG A 176 20.03 -22.20 -24.69
C ARG A 176 19.69 -22.04 -23.20
N GLU A 177 20.58 -22.45 -22.31
CA GLU A 177 20.41 -22.34 -20.85
C GLU A 177 20.45 -20.89 -20.37
N GLU A 178 21.41 -20.11 -20.84
CA GLU A 178 21.53 -18.67 -20.57
C GLU A 178 20.27 -17.92 -21.03
N TYR A 179 19.76 -18.26 -22.21
CA TYR A 179 18.52 -17.65 -22.72
C TYR A 179 17.28 -18.05 -21.88
N LYS A 180 17.20 -19.30 -21.40
CA LYS A 180 16.12 -19.75 -20.49
C LYS A 180 16.18 -19.01 -19.16
N ALA A 181 17.36 -18.86 -18.57
CA ALA A 181 17.56 -18.14 -17.32
C ALA A 181 17.14 -16.67 -17.46
N PHE A 182 17.63 -15.99 -18.51
CA PHE A 182 17.23 -14.62 -18.85
C PHE A 182 15.71 -14.48 -19.00
N LYS A 183 15.06 -15.42 -19.70
CA LYS A 183 13.60 -15.39 -19.90
C LYS A 183 12.84 -15.49 -18.59
N LYS A 184 13.27 -16.37 -17.69
CA LYS A 184 12.65 -16.56 -16.37
C LYS A 184 12.77 -15.28 -15.53
N GLU A 185 13.97 -14.72 -15.44
CA GLU A 185 14.23 -13.50 -14.67
C GLU A 185 13.46 -12.30 -15.23
N ASN A 186 13.49 -12.11 -16.55
CA ASN A 186 12.81 -11.01 -17.22
C ASN A 186 11.27 -11.11 -17.08
N SER A 187 10.72 -12.32 -17.08
CA SER A 187 9.29 -12.53 -16.80
C SER A 187 8.93 -12.09 -15.38
N LEU A 188 9.70 -12.50 -14.38
CA LEU A 188 9.48 -12.12 -12.98
C LEU A 188 9.52 -10.60 -12.80
N LYS A 189 10.53 -9.93 -13.36
CA LYS A 189 10.63 -8.47 -13.31
C LYS A 189 9.42 -7.78 -13.96
N LYS A 190 8.97 -8.27 -15.12
CA LYS A 190 7.79 -7.73 -15.81
C LYS A 190 6.51 -7.87 -15.00
N ASP A 191 6.32 -9.00 -14.34
CA ASP A 191 5.12 -9.25 -13.54
C ASP A 191 5.09 -8.38 -12.28
N VAL A 192 6.22 -8.26 -11.58
CA VAL A 192 6.36 -7.35 -10.43
C VAL A 192 6.09 -5.89 -10.82
N SER A 193 6.72 -5.40 -11.90
CA SER A 193 6.47 -4.03 -12.38
C SER A 193 5.02 -3.82 -12.82
N ARG A 194 4.37 -4.83 -13.42
CA ARG A 194 2.96 -4.75 -13.82
C ARG A 194 2.06 -4.60 -12.59
N GLU A 195 2.27 -5.41 -11.56
CA GLU A 195 1.49 -5.35 -10.33
C GLU A 195 1.69 -4.03 -9.59
N ALA A 196 2.95 -3.58 -9.44
CA ALA A 196 3.27 -2.30 -8.81
C ALA A 196 2.60 -1.12 -9.54
N MET A 197 2.70 -1.07 -10.88
CA MET A 197 2.00 -0.07 -11.69
C MET A 197 0.47 -0.09 -11.51
N SER A 198 -0.12 -1.28 -11.39
CA SER A 198 -1.57 -1.43 -11.14
C SER A 198 -1.94 -0.90 -9.76
N PHE A 199 -1.16 -1.24 -8.74
CA PHE A 199 -1.32 -0.74 -7.38
C PHE A 199 -1.26 0.79 -7.34
N LEU A 200 -0.25 1.41 -7.97
CA LEU A 200 -0.10 2.87 -8.01
C LEU A 200 -1.34 3.51 -8.64
N LYS A 201 -1.77 3.03 -9.81
CA LYS A 201 -2.94 3.56 -10.53
C LYS A 201 -4.24 3.42 -9.74
N GLU A 202 -4.56 2.20 -9.33
CA GLU A 202 -5.88 1.89 -8.77
C GLU A 202 -6.03 2.38 -7.33
N ILE A 203 -4.96 2.31 -6.54
CA ILE A 203 -5.04 2.52 -5.09
C ILE A 203 -4.60 3.93 -4.70
N ILE A 204 -3.53 4.45 -5.29
CA ILE A 204 -2.94 5.73 -4.88
C ILE A 204 -3.40 6.87 -5.78
N LEU A 205 -3.13 6.78 -7.08
CA LEU A 205 -3.42 7.86 -8.03
C LEU A 205 -4.91 8.09 -8.19
N ASN A 206 -5.73 7.03 -8.25
CA ASN A 206 -7.18 7.15 -8.35
C ASN A 206 -7.90 7.39 -7.01
N PHE A 207 -7.18 7.51 -5.89
CA PHE A 207 -7.80 7.78 -4.60
C PHE A 207 -8.50 9.15 -4.59
N LYS A 208 -9.80 9.16 -4.33
CA LYS A 208 -10.55 10.39 -4.10
C LYS A 208 -10.78 10.58 -2.61
N LEU A 209 -10.55 11.80 -2.13
CA LEU A 209 -11.12 12.23 -0.87
C LEU A 209 -12.65 12.19 -1.04
N ILE A 210 -13.32 11.48 -0.13
CA ILE A 210 -14.79 11.37 -0.08
C ILE A 210 -15.35 12.71 0.37
#